data_AF-A0A8J6QBP6-F1
#
_entry.id   AF-A0A8J6QBP6-F1
#
_cell.length_a   1.000
_cell.length_b   1.000
_cell.length_c   1.000
_cell.angle_alpha   90.00
_cell.angle_beta   90.00
_cell.angle_gamma   90.00
#
_symmetry.space_group_name_H-M   'P 1'
#
loop_
_entity.id
_entity.type
_entity.pdbx_description
1 polymer ?
#
loop_
_entity_poly.entity_id
_entity_poly.type
_entity_poly.pdbx_seq_one_letter_code
_entity_poly.pdbx_strand_id
1 'polypeptide(L)' 'KAAAITPAIKVPTQGCAAAGRNAYFCQYVKSIVENDEAFGADIQERRDLLRRGGLKIYTTLDFRVQDPAAEEMANVV' A
#
# COMPACT_ATOMS: atom_id res chain seq x y z
N LYS A 1 -9.86 16.46 41.85
CA LYS A 1 -10.23 15.31 40.96
C LYS A 1 -9.45 15.45 39.67
N ALA A 2 -8.83 14.38 39.16
CA ALA A 2 -8.19 14.41 37.84
C ALA A 2 -9.26 14.53 36.75
N ALA A 3 -9.01 15.35 35.72
CA ALA A 3 -9.88 15.46 34.56
C ALA A 3 -9.80 14.16 33.73
N ALA A 4 -10.91 13.77 33.11
CA ALA A 4 -10.94 12.60 32.24
C ALA A 4 -10.06 12.85 31.00
N ILE A 5 -9.20 11.89 30.68
CA ILE A 5 -8.41 11.91 29.44
C ILE A 5 -9.33 11.47 28.30
N THR A 6 -9.61 12.37 27.36
CA THR A 6 -10.33 12.03 26.12
C THR A 6 -9.32 11.71 25.02
N PRO A 7 -9.23 10.45 24.55
CA PRO A 7 -8.30 10.10 23.48
C PRO A 7 -8.75 10.70 22.15
N ALA A 8 -7.83 11.32 21.42
CA ALA A 8 -8.03 11.74 20.04
C ALA A 8 -7.85 10.52 19.11
N ILE A 9 -8.92 9.76 18.91
CA ILE A 9 -8.91 8.55 18.08
C ILE A 9 -8.81 8.95 16.60
N LYS A 10 -7.77 8.47 15.91
CA LYS A 10 -7.65 8.56 14.44
C LYS A 10 -7.79 7.16 13.86
N VAL A 11 -8.76 6.97 12.98
CA VAL A 11 -8.92 5.70 12.27
C VAL A 11 -7.81 5.59 11.22
N PRO A 12 -6.99 4.54 11.23
CA PRO A 12 -5.95 4.37 10.23
C PRO A 12 -6.55 3.98 8.89
N THR A 13 -6.04 4.56 7.81
CA THR A 13 -6.39 4.17 6.43
C THR A 13 -5.49 3.02 6.02
N GLN A 14 -6.06 1.85 5.77
CA GLN A 14 -5.28 0.62 5.53
C GLN A 14 -5.44 0.10 4.10
N GLY A 15 -4.38 -0.54 3.61
CA GLY A 15 -4.37 -1.24 2.32
C GLY A 15 -4.20 -0.32 1.11
N CYS A 16 -4.11 -0.94 -0.07
CA CYS A 16 -3.79 -0.23 -1.30
C CYS A 16 -4.89 0.72 -1.79
N ALA A 17 -6.13 0.58 -1.32
CA ALA A 17 -7.20 1.54 -1.60
C ALA A 17 -6.86 2.96 -1.13
N ALA A 18 -6.04 3.10 -0.08
CA ALA A 18 -5.56 4.40 0.40
C ALA A 18 -4.65 5.13 -0.62
N ALA A 19 -4.10 4.42 -1.62
CA ALA A 19 -3.29 5.02 -2.67
C ALA A 19 -4.12 5.70 -3.79
N GLY A 20 -5.46 5.75 -3.65
CA GLY A 20 -6.35 6.44 -4.58
C GLY A 20 -6.22 5.92 -6.01
N ARG A 21 -5.96 6.80 -6.97
CA ARG A 21 -5.79 6.47 -8.40
C ARG A 21 -4.69 5.42 -8.66
N ASN A 22 -3.75 5.25 -7.73
CA ASN A 22 -2.65 4.29 -7.83
C ASN A 22 -2.90 2.97 -7.08
N ALA A 23 -4.13 2.74 -6.60
CA ALA A 23 -4.46 1.55 -5.80
C ALA A 23 -4.11 0.23 -6.51
N TYR A 24 -4.34 0.15 -7.82
CA TYR A 24 -3.99 -1.03 -8.61
C TYR A 24 -2.48 -1.27 -8.63
N PHE A 25 -1.68 -0.24 -8.91
CA PHE A 25 -0.22 -0.35 -8.95
C PHE A 25 0.35 -0.72 -7.56
N CYS A 26 -0.21 -0.15 -6.49
CA CYS A 26 0.13 -0.56 -5.12
C CYS A 26 -0.11 -2.06 -4.91
N GLN A 27 -1.26 -2.58 -5.37
CA GLN A 27 -1.61 -3.99 -5.20
C GLN A 27 -0.69 -4.90 -6.04
N TYR A 28 -0.28 -4.46 -7.22
CA TYR A 28 0.71 -5.13 -8.05
C TYR A 28 2.09 -5.22 -7.37
N VAL A 29 2.58 -4.12 -6.82
CA VAL A 29 3.86 -4.12 -6.08
C VAL A 29 3.78 -5.02 -4.86
N LYS A 30 2.67 -4.97 -4.12
CA LYS A 30 2.42 -5.87 -2.99
C LYS A 30 2.45 -7.33 -3.42
N SER A 31 1.82 -7.69 -4.55
CA SER A 31 1.82 -9.08 -5.00
C SER A 31 3.21 -9.55 -5.42
N ILE A 32 4.05 -8.69 -5.99
CA ILE A 32 5.45 -9.02 -6.23
C ILE A 32 6.16 -9.37 -4.91
N VAL A 33 6.11 -8.47 -3.92
CA VAL A 33 6.81 -8.66 -2.65
C VAL A 33 6.33 -9.93 -1.92
N GLU A 34 5.03 -10.24 -1.95
CA GLU A 34 4.50 -11.44 -1.30
C GLU A 34 4.86 -12.75 -2.03
N ASN A 35 5.23 -12.71 -3.31
CA ASN A 35 5.47 -13.91 -4.13
C ASN A 35 6.92 -14.13 -4.57
N ASP A 36 7.77 -13.10 -4.51
CA ASP A 36 9.18 -13.19 -4.86
C ASP A 36 10.01 -13.72 -3.67
N GLU A 37 10.81 -14.77 -3.92
CA GLU A 37 11.65 -15.43 -2.92
C GLU A 37 12.78 -14.56 -2.38
N ALA A 38 13.15 -13.49 -3.08
CA ALA A 38 14.11 -12.51 -2.60
C ALA A 38 13.66 -11.82 -1.29
N PHE A 39 12.36 -11.85 -0.98
CA PHE A 39 11.78 -11.20 0.21
C PHE A 39 11.49 -12.15 1.37
N GLY A 40 11.81 -13.44 1.25
CA GLY A 40 11.62 -14.42 2.33
C GLY A 40 11.49 -15.87 1.84
N ALA A 41 11.74 -16.83 2.72
CA ALA A 41 11.70 -18.25 2.39
C ALA A 41 10.26 -18.74 2.12
N ASP A 42 9.28 -18.16 2.81
CA ASP A 42 7.86 -18.47 2.63
C ASP A 42 6.97 -17.21 2.55
N ILE A 43 5.70 -17.43 2.22
CA ILE A 43 4.71 -16.35 2.05
C ILE A 43 4.45 -15.56 3.34
N GLN A 44 4.58 -16.19 4.51
CA GLN A 44 4.31 -15.56 5.78
C GLN A 44 5.46 -14.60 6.15
N GLU A 45 6.70 -15.04 5.97
CA GLU A 45 7.88 -14.19 6.14
C GLU A 45 7.84 -12.96 5.23
N ARG A 46 7.50 -13.14 3.95
CA ARG A 46 7.37 -12.02 2.99
C ARG A 46 6.30 -11.01 3.40
N ARG A 47 5.15 -11.49 3.88
CA ARG A 47 4.07 -10.64 4.38
C ARG A 47 4.47 -9.86 5.63
N ASP A 48 5.20 -10.51 6.54
CA ASP A 48 5.66 -9.87 7.76
C ASP A 48 6.77 -8.86 7.46
N LEU A 49 7.69 -9.15 6.55
CA LEU A 49 8.68 -8.20 6.04
C LEU A 49 7.98 -6.97 5.43
N LEU A 50 6.98 -7.16 4.57
CA LEU A 50 6.24 -6.05 3.96
C LEU A 50 5.51 -5.19 5.00
N ARG A 51 4.92 -5.79 6.03
CA ARG A 51 4.09 -5.09 7.03
C ARG A 51 4.88 -4.46 8.17
N ARG A 52 6.01 -5.06 8.54
CA ARG A 52 6.74 -4.73 9.79
C ARG A 52 8.24 -4.52 9.58
N GLY A 53 8.78 -4.87 8.41
CA GLY A 53 10.22 -4.80 8.11
C GLY A 53 10.75 -3.41 7.80
N GLY A 54 9.88 -2.39 7.72
CA GLY A 54 10.32 -1.00 7.49
C GLY A 54 10.89 -0.76 6.09
N LEU A 55 10.46 -1.54 5.10
CA LEU A 55 10.93 -1.43 3.71
C LEU A 55 10.65 -0.04 3.13
N LYS A 56 11.63 0.49 2.38
CA LYS A 56 11.43 1.57 1.42
C LYS A 56 11.38 0.96 0.04
N ILE A 57 10.21 0.96 -0.58
CA ILE A 57 9.98 0.33 -1.88
C ILE A 57 10.05 1.41 -2.97
N TYR A 58 11.02 1.28 -3.86
CA TYR A 58 11.18 2.14 -5.03
C TYR A 58 10.65 1.38 -6.24
N THR A 59 9.79 2.03 -7.02
CA THR A 59 9.10 1.39 -8.13
C THR A 59 9.34 2.16 -9.42
N THR A 60 8.99 1.55 -10.55
CA THR A 60 9.04 2.18 -11.87
C THR A 60 7.84 3.06 -12.17
N LEU A 61 6.95 3.29 -11.19
CA LEU A 61 5.75 4.09 -11.37
C LEU A 61 6.10 5.53 -11.76
N ASP A 62 5.71 5.91 -12.97
CA ASP A 62 5.75 7.29 -13.44
C ASP A 62 4.34 7.88 -13.44
N PHE A 63 4.08 8.83 -12.54
CA PHE A 63 2.76 9.46 -12.42
C PHE A 63 2.31 10.17 -13.70
N ARG A 64 3.25 10.67 -14.52
CA ARG A 64 2.93 11.35 -15.78
C ARG A 64 2.28 10.39 -16.78
N VAL A 65 2.58 9.11 -16.67
CA VAL A 65 2.01 8.03 -17.49
C VAL A 65 0.81 7.39 -16.79
N GLN A 66 0.91 7.17 -15.47
CA GLN A 66 -0.13 6.47 -14.73
C GLN A 66 -1.41 7.30 -14.53
N ASP A 67 -1.30 8.60 -14.29
CA ASP A 67 -2.47 9.43 -14.00
C ASP A 67 -3.48 9.45 -15.16
N PRO A 68 -3.06 9.71 -16.43
CA PRO A 68 -3.97 9.62 -17.57
C PRO A 68 -4.60 8.24 -17.72
N ALA A 69 -3.82 7.17 -17.57
CA ALA A 69 -4.33 5.81 -17.68
C ALA A 69 -5.37 5.48 -16.59
N ALA A 70 -5.12 5.92 -15.35
CA ALA A 70 -6.05 5.73 -14.25
C ALA A 70 -7.33 6.57 -14.40
N GLU A 71 -7.23 7.78 -14.96
CA GLU A 71 -8.37 8.63 -15.28
C GLU A 71 -9.25 8.00 -16.37
N GLU A 72 -8.66 7.49 -17.46
CA GLU A 72 -9.44 6.81 -18.49
C GLU A 72 -10.11 5.54 -17.97
N MET A 73 -9.42 4.75 -17.14
CA MET A 73 -10.03 3.60 -16.49
C MET A 73 -11.23 3.96 -15.61
N ALA A 74 -11.26 5.18 -15.04
CA ALA A 74 -12.39 5.67 -14.26
C ALA A 74 -13.55 6.14 -15.14
N ASN A 75 -13.28 6.64 -16.36
CA ASN A 75 -14.29 7.12 -17.31
C ASN A 75 -15.06 6.00 -18.02
N VAL A 76 -14.50 4.78 -18.06
CA VAL A 76 -15.08 3.61 -18.74
C VAL A 76 -16.05 2.83 -17.84
N VAL A 77 -16.13 3.15 -16.54
CA VAL A 77 -16.99 2.48 -15.55
C VAL A 77 -18.21 3.33 -15.21
#